data_AF-A0A191YMY1-F1
#
_entry.id   AF-A0A191YMY1-F1
#
_cell.length_a   1.000
_cell.length_b   1.000
_cell.length_c   1.000
_cell.angle_alpha   90.00
_cell.angle_beta   90.00
_cell.angle_gamma   90.00
#
_symmetry.space_group_name_H-M   'P 1'
#
loop_
_entity.id
_entity.type
_entity.pdbx_description
1 polymer ?
#
loop_
_entity_poly.entity_id
_entity_poly.type
_entity_poly.pdbx_seq_one_letter_code
_entity_poly.pdbx_strand_id
1 'polypeptide(L)'
;MALTRSYKHTIAERAQRDPEFAQALLDEAATLFLNGEPEMARIILRDLVNATVGFEELAKETAKPSKSLHRMLSAKGNPSMDNLAAIFAVVRATLGVDIQVHAVRAH
;
A
#
# COMPACT_ATOMS: atom_id res chain seq x y z
N MET A 1 -18.80 16.08 -11.94
CA MET A 1 -18.43 14.93 -11.07
C MET A 1 -17.18 15.30 -10.30
N ALA A 2 -17.34 15.82 -9.08
CA ALA A 2 -16.29 16.43 -8.26
C ALA A 2 -16.17 15.76 -6.88
N LEU A 3 -16.22 14.41 -6.86
CA LEU A 3 -16.09 13.61 -5.63
C LEU A 3 -14.70 12.96 -5.48
N THR A 4 -13.80 13.12 -6.45
CA THR A 4 -12.60 12.27 -6.56
C THR A 4 -11.34 12.80 -5.89
N ARG A 5 -11.18 14.13 -5.73
CA ARG A 5 -10.02 14.71 -5.03
C ARG A 5 -10.23 14.82 -3.52
N SER A 6 -11.42 15.27 -3.10
CA SER A 6 -11.77 15.41 -1.68
C SER A 6 -11.68 14.06 -0.96
N TYR A 7 -12.26 13.00 -1.54
CA TYR A 7 -12.27 11.66 -0.94
C TYR A 7 -10.87 11.06 -0.75
N LYS A 8 -9.98 11.18 -1.76
CA LYS A 8 -8.59 10.70 -1.65
C LYS A 8 -7.79 11.47 -0.60
N HIS A 9 -8.02 12.78 -0.50
CA HIS A 9 -7.43 13.60 0.56
C HIS A 9 -7.90 13.14 1.93
N THR A 10 -9.20 12.85 2.08
CA THR A 10 -9.78 12.35 3.34
C THR A 10 -9.21 10.99 3.75
N ILE A 11 -9.01 10.05 2.81
CA ILE A 11 -8.39 8.75 3.12
C ILE A 11 -6.95 8.94 3.60
N ALA A 12 -6.14 9.74 2.89
CA ALA A 12 -4.76 9.96 3.27
C ALA A 12 -4.62 10.68 4.63
N GLU A 13 -5.39 11.74 4.84
CA GLU A 13 -5.44 12.46 6.13
C GLU A 13 -5.94 11.58 7.28
N ARG A 14 -6.83 10.63 7.00
CA ARG A 14 -7.31 9.69 8.02
C ARG A 14 -6.24 8.67 8.34
N ALA A 15 -5.63 8.04 7.33
CA ALA A 15 -4.55 7.06 7.53
C ALA A 15 -3.33 7.66 8.26
N GLN A 16 -3.09 8.96 8.14
CA GLN A 16 -2.07 9.66 8.93
C GLN A 16 -2.40 9.78 10.43
N ARG A 17 -3.68 9.86 10.80
CA ARG A 17 -4.14 10.18 12.16
C ARG A 17 -4.71 8.98 12.91
N ASP A 18 -5.07 7.92 12.18
CA ASP A 18 -5.79 6.75 12.66
C ASP A 18 -4.97 5.48 12.30
N PRO A 19 -4.13 4.98 13.22
CA PRO A 19 -3.29 3.81 12.99
C PRO A 19 -4.09 2.54 12.66
N GLU A 20 -5.27 2.37 13.26
CA GLU A 20 -6.16 1.23 12.97
C GLU A 20 -6.65 1.29 11.53
N PHE A 21 -7.00 2.49 11.05
CA PHE A 21 -7.37 2.68 9.64
C PHE A 21 -6.21 2.42 8.69
N ALA A 22 -4.99 2.85 9.03
CA ALA A 22 -3.80 2.56 8.22
C ALA A 22 -3.50 1.06 8.16
N GLN A 23 -3.65 0.34 9.27
CA GLN A 23 -3.54 -1.11 9.32
C GLN A 23 -4.62 -1.79 8.47
N ALA A 24 -5.88 -1.34 8.55
CA ALA A 24 -6.96 -1.89 7.73
C ALA A 24 -6.71 -1.71 6.22
N LEU A 25 -6.09 -0.59 5.80
CA LEU A 25 -5.67 -0.41 4.41
C LEU A 25 -4.56 -1.38 4.00
N LEU A 26 -3.63 -1.71 4.90
CA LEU A 26 -2.60 -2.71 4.65
C LEU A 26 -3.20 -4.11 4.51
N ASP A 27 -4.14 -4.48 5.39
CA ASP A 27 -4.85 -5.76 5.37
C ASP A 27 -5.65 -5.91 4.06
N GLU A 28 -6.34 -4.86 3.64
CA GLU A 28 -7.08 -4.83 2.38
C GLU A 28 -6.13 -5.00 1.18
N ALA A 29 -5.02 -4.27 1.14
CA ALA A 29 -4.03 -4.41 0.08
C ALA A 29 -3.45 -5.83 -0.02
N ALA A 30 -3.14 -6.46 1.12
CA ALA A 30 -2.65 -7.83 1.16
C ALA A 30 -3.73 -8.83 0.70
N THR A 31 -4.96 -8.65 1.17
CA THR A 31 -6.12 -9.50 0.82
C THR A 31 -6.41 -9.44 -0.66
N LEU A 32 -6.50 -8.25 -1.26
CA LEU A 32 -6.71 -8.07 -2.69
C LEU A 32 -5.60 -8.70 -3.51
N PHE A 33 -4.34 -8.51 -3.12
CA PHE A 33 -3.21 -9.08 -3.84
C PHE A 33 -3.26 -10.61 -3.83
N LEU A 34 -3.50 -11.23 -2.66
CA LEU A 34 -3.54 -12.68 -2.50
C LEU A 34 -4.77 -13.32 -3.16
N ASN A 35 -5.85 -12.57 -3.36
CA ASN A 35 -7.07 -13.03 -4.05
C ASN A 35 -7.14 -12.65 -5.53
N GLY A 36 -6.05 -12.19 -6.14
CA GLY A 36 -5.97 -11.99 -7.59
C GLY A 36 -6.44 -10.62 -8.09
N GLU A 37 -6.50 -9.61 -7.22
CA GLU A 37 -6.84 -8.22 -7.55
C GLU A 37 -5.63 -7.26 -7.43
N PRO A 38 -4.54 -7.48 -8.18
CA PRO A 38 -3.28 -6.77 -7.96
C PRO A 38 -3.35 -5.29 -8.37
N GLU A 39 -4.28 -4.89 -9.25
CA GLU A 39 -4.49 -3.48 -9.60
C GLU A 39 -4.98 -2.66 -8.41
N MET A 40 -6.02 -3.15 -7.72
CA MET A 40 -6.56 -2.48 -6.55
C MET A 40 -5.58 -2.50 -5.38
N ALA A 41 -4.89 -3.64 -5.16
CA ALA A 41 -3.83 -3.72 -4.16
C ALA A 41 -2.74 -2.66 -4.36
N ARG A 42 -2.28 -2.43 -5.60
CA ARG A 42 -1.27 -1.37 -5.89
C ARG A 42 -1.79 0.03 -5.59
N ILE A 43 -3.05 0.31 -5.92
CA ILE A 43 -3.66 1.63 -5.66
C ILE A 43 -3.76 1.87 -4.16
N ILE A 44 -4.21 0.89 -3.39
CA ILE A 44 -4.30 1.01 -1.93
C ILE A 44 -2.92 1.14 -1.30
N LEU A 45 -1.94 0.31 -1.71
CA LEU A 45 -0.55 0.45 -1.25
C LEU A 45 0.02 1.83 -1.57
N ARG A 46 -0.27 2.39 -2.74
CA ARG A 46 0.16 3.74 -3.10
C ARG A 46 -0.42 4.79 -2.15
N ASP A 47 -1.71 4.70 -1.89
CA ASP A 47 -2.39 5.65 -1.01
C ASP A 47 -1.87 5.52 0.44
N LEU A 48 -1.65 4.29 0.91
CA LEU A 48 -1.04 4.02 2.20
C LEU A 48 0.40 4.55 2.30
N VAL A 49 1.24 4.34 1.28
CA VAL A 49 2.60 4.90 1.23
C VAL A 49 2.56 6.42 1.28
N ASN A 50 1.69 7.08 0.51
CA ASN A 50 1.55 8.54 0.56
C ASN A 50 1.12 9.05 1.94
N ALA A 51 0.30 8.27 2.65
CA ALA A 51 -0.21 8.63 3.96
C ALA A 51 0.76 8.30 5.11
N THR A 52 1.79 7.49 4.89
CA THR A 52 2.66 6.97 5.97
C THR A 52 4.11 7.34 5.73
N VAL A 53 4.92 6.39 5.26
CA VAL A 53 6.36 6.51 5.04
C VAL A 53 6.72 7.53 3.93
N GLY A 54 5.84 7.72 2.95
CA GLY A 54 6.12 8.53 1.77
C GLY A 54 7.09 7.85 0.79
N PHE A 55 7.07 8.31 -0.47
CA PHE A 55 7.88 7.68 -1.52
C PHE A 55 9.38 7.98 -1.42
N GLU A 56 9.77 9.11 -0.83
CA GLU A 56 11.18 9.46 -0.65
C GLU A 56 11.85 8.62 0.43
N GLU A 57 11.17 8.35 1.55
CA GLU A 57 11.71 7.48 2.58
C GLU A 57 11.66 6.01 2.15
N LEU A 58 10.55 5.59 1.52
CA LEU A 58 10.45 4.25 0.93
C LEU A 58 11.57 3.99 -0.10
N ALA A 59 11.99 5.00 -0.86
CA ALA A 59 13.09 4.91 -1.80
C ALA A 59 14.42 4.61 -1.11
N LYS A 60 14.69 5.24 0.03
CA LYS A 60 15.90 5.00 0.83
C LYS A 60 15.89 3.58 1.40
N GLU A 61 14.81 3.20 2.07
CA GLU A 61 14.67 1.90 2.74
C GLU A 61 14.72 0.72 1.77
N THR A 62 14.17 0.88 0.56
CA THR A 62 14.18 -0.18 -0.46
C THR A 62 15.39 -0.14 -1.39
N ALA A 63 16.26 0.89 -1.27
CA ALA A 63 17.30 1.20 -2.24
C ALA A 63 16.79 1.22 -3.70
N LYS A 64 15.61 1.81 -3.91
CA LYS A 64 14.98 1.97 -5.25
C LYS A 64 14.68 3.44 -5.53
N PRO A 65 14.78 3.90 -6.79
CA PRO A 65 14.39 5.27 -7.11
C PRO A 65 12.90 5.53 -6.83
N SER A 66 12.59 6.64 -6.16
CA SER A 66 11.22 7.11 -5.87
C SER A 66 10.31 7.11 -7.11
N LYS A 67 10.81 7.59 -8.27
CA LYS A 67 10.09 7.55 -9.56
C LYS A 67 9.74 6.12 -10.01
N SER A 68 10.58 5.14 -9.70
CA SER A 68 10.33 3.73 -10.02
C SER A 68 9.23 3.17 -9.13
N LEU A 69 9.27 3.45 -7.83
CA LEU A 69 8.24 3.05 -6.86
C LEU A 69 6.87 3.64 -7.22
N HIS A 70 6.81 4.93 -7.58
CA HIS A 70 5.57 5.56 -8.07
C HIS A 70 4.99 4.85 -9.31
N ARG A 71 5.85 4.43 -10.25
CA ARG A 71 5.43 3.69 -11.45
C ARG A 71 4.96 2.29 -11.08
N MET A 72 5.68 1.60 -10.20
CA MET A 72 5.35 0.25 -9.71
C MET A 72 3.99 0.21 -9.01
N LEU A 73 3.67 1.21 -8.18
CA LEU A 73 2.40 1.30 -7.45
C LEU A 73 1.31 2.07 -8.21
N SER A 74 1.45 2.25 -9.53
CA SER A 74 0.36 2.79 -10.36
C SER A 74 -0.67 1.71 -10.71
N ALA A 75 -1.86 2.11 -11.16
CA ALA A 75 -2.91 1.16 -11.60
C ALA A 75 -2.38 0.15 -12.62
N LYS A 76 -1.59 0.63 -13.59
CA LYS A 76 -0.91 -0.19 -14.62
C LYS A 76 0.51 -0.62 -14.23
N GLY A 77 0.89 -0.43 -12.98
CA GLY A 77 2.21 -0.78 -12.48
C GLY A 77 2.43 -2.28 -12.40
N ASN A 78 3.68 -2.70 -12.39
CA ASN A 78 4.06 -4.11 -12.29
C ASN A 78 5.34 -4.25 -11.45
N PRO A 79 5.24 -4.17 -10.10
CA PRO A 79 6.37 -4.50 -9.25
C PRO A 79 6.71 -5.98 -9.39
N SER A 80 8.00 -6.32 -9.45
CA SER A 80 8.40 -7.71 -9.23
C SER A 80 8.04 -8.15 -7.81
N MET A 81 7.97 -9.46 -7.57
CA MET A 81 7.67 -9.98 -6.24
C MET A 81 8.66 -9.48 -5.18
N ASP A 82 9.96 -9.43 -5.49
CA ASP A 82 10.97 -8.91 -4.56
C ASP A 82 10.74 -7.43 -4.21
N ASN A 83 10.38 -6.61 -5.20
CA ASN A 83 10.09 -5.19 -4.96
C ASN A 83 8.82 -5.05 -4.12
N LEU A 84 7.79 -5.85 -4.41
CA LEU A 84 6.55 -5.83 -3.64
C LEU A 84 6.77 -6.27 -2.19
N ALA A 85 7.54 -7.34 -1.97
CA ALA A 85 7.91 -7.81 -0.64
C ALA A 85 8.70 -6.75 0.14
N ALA A 86 9.64 -6.05 -0.50
CA ALA A 86 10.37 -4.95 0.11
C ALA A 86 9.45 -3.78 0.51
N ILE A 87 8.49 -3.41 -0.36
CA ILE A 87 7.50 -2.38 -0.06
C ILE A 87 6.65 -2.77 1.15
N PHE A 88 6.10 -4.00 1.17
CA PHE A 88 5.33 -4.50 2.31
C PHE A 88 6.14 -4.53 3.60
N ALA A 89 7.43 -4.90 3.53
CA ALA A 89 8.31 -4.92 4.70
C ALA A 89 8.48 -3.53 5.32
N VAL A 90 8.75 -2.50 4.48
CA VAL A 90 8.90 -1.12 4.95
C VAL A 90 7.58 -0.58 5.51
N VAL A 91 6.46 -0.86 4.85
CA VAL A 91 5.14 -0.40 5.32
C VAL A 91 4.76 -1.07 6.64
N ARG A 92 4.96 -2.38 6.80
CA ARG A 92 4.76 -3.08 8.08
C ARG A 92 5.60 -2.50 9.20
N ALA A 93 6.90 -2.29 8.94
CA ALA A 93 7.80 -1.71 9.91
C ALA A 93 7.38 -0.29 10.32
N THR A 94 6.92 0.52 9.35
CA THR A 94 6.41 1.87 9.60
C THR A 94 5.15 1.85 10.48
N LEU A 95 4.26 0.88 10.27
CA LEU A 95 3.03 0.74 11.05
C LEU A 95 3.22 -0.01 12.37
N GLY A 96 4.38 -0.66 12.58
CA GLY A 96 4.64 -1.48 13.77
C GLY A 96 3.79 -2.75 13.82
N VAL A 97 3.44 -3.33 12.67
CA VAL A 97 2.57 -4.52 12.56
C VAL A 97 3.22 -5.67 11.80
N ASP A 98 2.73 -6.87 12.07
CA ASP A 98 3.01 -8.07 11.28
C ASP A 98 1.77 -8.54 10.54
N ILE A 99 1.97 -9.17 9.37
CA ILE A 99 0.89 -9.76 8.57
C ILE A 99 0.85 -11.26 8.83
N GLN A 100 -0.32 -11.75 9.23
CA GLN A 100 -0.62 -13.16 9.39
C GLN A 100 -1.69 -13.57 8.37
N VAL A 101 -1.44 -14.64 7.62
CA VAL A 101 -2.32 -15.07 6.51
C VAL A 101 -2.93 -16.44 6.81
N HIS A 102 -4.24 -16.56 6.58
CA HIS A 102 -4.96 -17.81 6.68
C HIS A 102 -5.82 -18.03 5.43
N ALA A 103 -5.64 -19.17 4.77
CA ALA A 103 -6.53 -19.57 3.68
C ALA A 103 -7.90 -19.95 4.24
N VAL A 104 -8.96 -19.47 3.59
CA VAL A 104 -10.35 -19.81 3.91
C VAL A 104 -10.96 -20.60 2.76
N ARG A 105 -12.11 -21.25 3.00
CA ARG A 105 -12.82 -21.98 1.96
C ARG A 105 -13.31 -20.99 0.89
N ALA A 106 -13.00 -21.26 -0.37
CA ALA A 106 -13.57 -20.52 -1.50
C ALA A 106 -15.10 -20.72 -1.56
N HIS A 107 -15.83 -19.64 -1.81
CA HIS A 107 -17.28 -19.64 -2.01
C HIS A 107 -17.64 -19.88 -3.48
#